data_AF-A0A9D4JHG1-F1
#
_entry.id   AF-A0A9D4JHG1-F1
#
_cell.length_a   1.000
_cell.length_b   1.000
_cell.length_c   1.000
_cell.angle_alpha   90.00
_cell.angle_beta   90.00
_cell.angle_gamma   90.00
#
_symmetry.space_group_name_H-M   'P 1'
#
loop_
_entity.id
_entity.type
_entity.pdbx_description
1 polymer ?
#
loop_
_entity_poly.entity_id
_entity_poly.type
_entity_poly.pdbx_seq_one_letter_code
_entity_poly.pdbx_strand_id
1 'polypeptide(L)'
;MEIMHSVNDSVDAASQRTLAENVLKSAIKSLTHHFPWYFTPHHKELHKAVVAMDTMKFKVTGLKAVAKEVREKDPIWKEFGETNTKIIAVVGKVLDFMGYWGKVLYYPDIAGGCGISDYAFLLSVYATFLDTTPPSVASWRYLGTKVPCWTAQDISAAFPDQASRELLLVLLESRGVLLCLPKDQWTTEIEATHAYVVNKHLPRLPCVDLETFWQEAVPVGDYEVERYFTFMPGVANAFFPSVIRDCLQLGDVRLLWKQGVVIQKGPIMILLEMLNNLENYPTLFIGVRLLNCPLKSRDSNPLMDILLGNLRVYKAVIEERILHYKLYAHETIPCSTCLPSKNRYKTVNARQAEFLVARAVQGRDVTCGNDGSQIARDDLGNKCKWNKQS
;
A
#
# COMPACT_ATOMS: atom_id res chain seq x y z
N MET A 1 58.86 -11.82 23.30
CA MET A 1 58.03 -11.61 22.09
C MET A 1 56.65 -12.17 22.42
N GLU A 2 55.92 -11.52 23.31
CA GLU A 2 54.64 -12.02 23.87
C GLU A 2 53.89 -10.85 24.54
N ILE A 3 53.42 -9.87 23.78
CA ILE A 3 52.34 -8.95 24.23
C ILE A 3 51.61 -8.45 22.97
N MET A 4 50.75 -9.26 22.34
CA MET A 4 49.81 -8.72 21.35
C MET A 4 48.56 -9.58 21.07
N HIS A 5 48.29 -10.63 21.85
CA HIS A 5 47.12 -11.50 21.61
C HIS A 5 45.98 -11.40 22.62
N SER A 6 46.05 -10.59 23.69
CA SER A 6 44.98 -10.57 24.71
C SER A 6 43.98 -9.40 24.61
N VAL A 7 44.12 -8.49 23.65
CA VAL A 7 43.26 -7.28 23.57
C VAL A 7 42.12 -7.45 22.54
N ASN A 8 42.32 -8.23 21.48
CA ASN A 8 41.29 -8.41 20.43
C ASN A 8 40.11 -9.30 20.86
N ASP A 9 40.32 -10.32 21.70
CA ASP A 9 39.24 -11.22 22.10
C ASP A 9 38.21 -10.56 23.04
N SER A 10 38.62 -9.52 23.78
CA SER A 10 37.75 -8.82 24.73
C SER A 10 36.81 -7.81 24.06
N VAL A 11 37.25 -7.18 22.97
CA VAL A 11 36.47 -6.20 22.19
C VAL A 11 35.42 -6.93 21.35
N ASP A 12 35.77 -8.09 20.78
CA ASP A 12 34.82 -8.92 20.04
C ASP A 12 33.76 -9.54 20.95
N ALA A 13 34.10 -9.99 22.16
CA ALA A 13 33.14 -10.54 23.11
C ALA A 13 32.11 -9.50 23.60
N ALA A 14 32.54 -8.26 23.81
CA ALA A 14 31.64 -7.16 24.18
C ALA A 14 30.70 -6.79 23.03
N SER A 15 31.22 -6.72 21.81
CA SER A 15 30.45 -6.39 20.60
C SER A 15 29.44 -7.51 20.25
N GLN A 16 29.85 -8.78 20.40
CA GLN A 16 28.97 -9.93 20.24
C GLN A 16 27.89 -9.98 21.33
N ARG A 17 28.20 -9.62 22.57
CA ARG A 17 27.19 -9.47 23.64
C ARG A 17 26.16 -8.40 23.31
N THR A 18 26.58 -7.24 22.84
CA THR A 18 25.66 -6.16 22.45
C THR A 18 24.76 -6.57 21.28
N LEU A 19 25.32 -7.30 20.29
CA LEU A 19 24.54 -7.84 19.19
C LEU A 19 23.53 -8.89 19.67
N ALA A 20 23.95 -9.84 20.52
CA ALA A 20 23.08 -10.84 21.10
C ALA A 20 21.95 -10.22 21.95
N GLU A 21 22.26 -9.21 22.77
CA GLU A 21 21.26 -8.47 23.54
C GLU A 21 20.26 -7.72 22.64
N ASN A 22 20.72 -7.13 21.53
CA ASN A 22 19.85 -6.44 20.59
C ASN A 22 18.94 -7.44 19.84
N VAL A 23 19.47 -8.60 19.45
CA VAL A 23 18.68 -9.68 18.87
C VAL A 23 17.67 -10.21 19.88
N LEU A 24 18.05 -10.41 21.14
CA LEU A 24 17.13 -10.86 22.20
C LEU A 24 16.05 -9.81 22.49
N LYS A 25 16.41 -8.53 22.59
CA LYS A 25 15.45 -7.43 22.77
C LYS A 25 14.49 -7.34 21.59
N SER A 26 14.98 -7.51 20.37
CA SER A 26 14.14 -7.54 19.16
C SER A 26 13.23 -8.76 19.13
N ALA A 27 13.73 -9.94 19.50
CA ALA A 27 12.96 -11.17 19.60
C ALA A 27 11.90 -11.10 20.69
N ILE A 28 12.22 -10.55 21.87
CA ILE A 28 11.25 -10.28 22.94
C ILE A 28 10.24 -9.26 22.47
N LYS A 29 10.65 -8.14 21.83
CA LYS A 29 9.72 -7.14 21.30
C LYS A 29 8.79 -7.73 20.25
N SER A 30 9.31 -8.60 19.39
CA SER A 30 8.54 -9.36 18.40
C SER A 30 7.57 -10.35 19.07
N LEU A 31 8.03 -11.14 20.04
CA LEU A 31 7.21 -12.05 20.83
C LEU A 31 6.16 -11.32 21.67
N THR A 32 6.47 -10.17 22.25
CA THR A 32 5.50 -9.34 22.98
C THR A 32 4.52 -8.68 22.02
N HIS A 33 4.93 -8.37 20.80
CA HIS A 33 4.01 -7.84 19.78
C HIS A 33 3.08 -8.93 19.24
N HIS A 34 3.59 -10.14 18.97
CA HIS A 34 2.82 -11.27 18.43
C HIS A 34 2.08 -12.08 19.49
N PHE A 35 2.59 -12.10 20.72
CA PHE A 35 2.04 -12.82 21.87
C PHE A 35 2.04 -11.94 23.13
N PRO A 36 1.39 -10.77 23.11
CA PRO A 36 1.37 -9.83 24.24
C PRO A 36 0.86 -10.48 25.54
N TRP A 37 0.03 -11.52 25.40
CA TRP A 37 -0.59 -12.29 26.46
C TRP A 37 0.36 -13.21 27.24
N TYR A 38 1.46 -13.68 26.64
CA TYR A 38 2.45 -14.48 27.36
C TYR A 38 3.16 -13.66 28.45
N PHE A 39 3.12 -12.34 28.30
CA PHE A 39 3.75 -11.36 29.18
C PHE A 39 2.73 -10.54 29.98
N THR A 40 1.42 -10.84 29.88
CA THR A 40 0.43 -10.19 30.75
C THR A 40 0.32 -10.90 32.10
N PRO A 41 0.07 -10.16 33.19
CA PRO A 41 -0.20 -10.75 34.51
C PRO A 41 -1.38 -11.74 34.53
N HIS A 42 -2.27 -11.66 33.53
CA HIS A 42 -3.53 -12.41 33.43
C HIS A 42 -3.53 -13.49 32.32
N HIS A 43 -2.37 -14.08 32.00
CA HIS A 43 -2.26 -15.06 30.91
C HIS A 43 -3.20 -16.28 31.07
N LYS A 44 -3.45 -16.73 32.31
CA LYS A 44 -4.36 -17.86 32.60
C LYS A 44 -5.82 -17.50 32.35
N GLU A 45 -6.22 -16.31 32.78
CA GLU A 45 -7.57 -15.78 32.58
C GLU A 45 -7.79 -15.54 31.09
N LEU A 46 -6.80 -15.00 30.38
CA LEU A 46 -6.89 -14.77 28.93
C LEU A 46 -7.00 -16.10 28.16
N HIS A 47 -6.26 -17.14 28.56
CA HIS A 47 -6.40 -18.47 27.96
C HIS A 47 -7.83 -19.00 28.11
N LYS A 48 -8.42 -18.89 29.30
CA LYS A 48 -9.81 -19.28 29.54
C LYS A 48 -10.79 -18.40 28.73
N ALA A 49 -10.51 -17.11 28.57
CA ALA A 49 -11.32 -16.20 27.75
C ALA A 49 -11.29 -16.58 26.25
N VAL A 50 -10.13 -16.99 25.72
CA VAL A 50 -10.00 -17.55 24.37
C VAL A 50 -10.84 -18.81 24.23
N VAL A 51 -10.74 -19.75 25.18
CA VAL A 51 -11.52 -21.00 25.17
C VAL A 51 -13.03 -20.71 25.20
N ALA A 52 -13.47 -19.75 26.02
CA ALA A 52 -14.87 -19.32 26.07
C ALA A 52 -15.35 -18.79 24.71
N MET A 53 -14.51 -18.01 24.02
CA MET A 53 -14.83 -17.45 22.70
C MET A 53 -14.71 -18.44 21.54
N ASP A 54 -13.87 -19.47 21.61
CA ASP A 54 -13.69 -20.48 20.55
C ASP A 54 -14.99 -21.26 20.27
N THR A 55 -15.89 -21.33 21.25
CA THR A 55 -17.21 -21.98 21.09
C THR A 55 -18.29 -21.05 20.53
N MET A 56 -18.03 -19.75 20.40
CA MET A 56 -19.01 -18.78 19.97
C MET A 56 -19.08 -18.67 18.44
N LYS A 57 -20.30 -18.59 17.92
CA LYS A 57 -20.58 -18.32 16.51
C LYS A 57 -21.29 -16.97 16.40
N PHE A 58 -20.58 -15.99 15.88
CA PHE A 58 -21.09 -14.69 15.47
C PHE A 58 -20.88 -14.49 13.96
N LYS A 59 -21.96 -14.14 13.25
CA LYS A 59 -21.96 -13.94 11.78
C LYS A 59 -21.12 -12.73 11.40
N VAL A 60 -21.60 -11.53 11.71
CA VAL A 60 -20.93 -10.25 11.52
C VAL A 60 -21.40 -9.34 12.64
N THR A 61 -20.50 -8.94 13.54
CA THR A 61 -20.89 -8.12 14.70
C THR A 61 -19.78 -7.16 15.09
N GLY A 62 -20.18 -5.96 15.53
CA GLY A 62 -19.25 -4.97 16.07
C GLY A 62 -18.69 -5.40 17.42
N LEU A 63 -17.50 -4.91 17.77
CA LEU A 63 -16.77 -5.30 18.98
C LEU A 63 -17.59 -5.08 20.25
N LYS A 64 -18.38 -3.99 20.29
CA LYS A 64 -19.28 -3.71 21.42
C LYS A 64 -20.38 -4.76 21.58
N ALA A 65 -20.93 -5.25 20.47
CA ALA A 65 -21.96 -6.29 20.48
C ALA A 65 -21.35 -7.63 20.91
N VAL A 66 -20.19 -8.00 20.37
CA VAL A 66 -19.44 -9.19 20.81
C VAL A 66 -19.13 -9.10 22.31
N ALA A 67 -18.62 -7.96 22.77
CA ALA A 67 -18.29 -7.74 24.18
C ALA A 67 -19.51 -7.87 25.11
N LYS A 68 -20.69 -7.42 24.66
CA LYS A 68 -21.94 -7.59 25.40
C LYS A 68 -22.33 -9.08 25.46
N GLU A 69 -22.30 -9.77 24.32
CA GLU A 69 -22.68 -11.17 24.22
C GLU A 69 -21.78 -12.08 25.07
N VAL A 70 -20.46 -11.88 25.03
CA VAL A 70 -19.52 -12.69 25.83
C VAL A 70 -19.72 -12.46 27.32
N ARG A 71 -19.98 -11.22 27.75
CA ARG A 71 -20.22 -10.86 29.15
C ARG A 71 -21.47 -11.55 29.72
N GLU A 72 -22.50 -11.70 28.90
CA GLU A 72 -23.75 -12.34 29.31
C GLU A 72 -23.64 -13.88 29.32
N LYS A 73 -22.81 -14.46 28.44
CA LYS A 73 -22.69 -15.90 28.26
C LYS A 73 -21.72 -16.59 29.22
N ASP A 74 -20.61 -15.95 29.58
CA ASP A 74 -19.58 -16.59 30.42
C ASP A 74 -19.21 -15.70 31.62
N PRO A 75 -19.31 -16.21 32.86
CA PRO A 75 -18.98 -15.44 34.06
C PRO A 75 -17.51 -15.00 34.13
N ILE A 76 -16.60 -15.63 33.40
CA ILE A 76 -15.17 -15.27 33.39
C ILE A 76 -14.93 -13.81 33.01
N TRP A 77 -15.81 -13.23 32.19
CA TRP A 77 -15.67 -11.86 31.72
C TRP A 77 -15.83 -10.82 32.83
N LYS A 78 -16.41 -11.21 33.98
CA LYS A 78 -16.49 -10.36 35.18
C LYS A 78 -15.10 -10.12 35.80
N GLU A 79 -14.15 -11.04 35.63
CA GLU A 79 -12.78 -10.94 36.15
C GLU A 79 -11.96 -9.85 35.46
N PHE A 80 -12.31 -9.50 34.22
CA PHE A 80 -11.60 -8.48 33.44
C PHE A 80 -12.07 -7.04 33.69
N GLY A 81 -13.09 -6.87 34.52
CA GLY A 81 -13.52 -5.57 35.03
C GLY A 81 -15.03 -5.37 35.04
N GLU A 82 -15.47 -4.48 35.93
CA GLU A 82 -16.90 -4.14 36.10
C GLU A 82 -17.45 -3.24 34.99
N THR A 83 -16.56 -2.49 34.33
CA THR A 83 -16.90 -1.52 33.29
C THR A 83 -16.85 -2.15 31.90
N ASN A 84 -17.85 -1.80 31.08
CA ASN A 84 -17.99 -2.32 29.73
C ASN A 84 -16.76 -2.01 28.85
N THR A 85 -16.10 -0.87 29.09
CA THR A 85 -14.92 -0.43 28.36
C THR A 85 -13.71 -1.35 28.53
N LYS A 86 -13.50 -1.90 29.74
CA LYS A 86 -12.39 -2.84 29.99
C LYS A 86 -12.63 -4.17 29.31
N ILE A 87 -13.86 -4.69 29.38
CA ILE A 87 -14.25 -5.93 28.71
C ILE A 87 -14.08 -5.78 27.19
N ILE A 88 -14.55 -4.68 26.59
CA ILE A 88 -14.36 -4.38 25.16
C ILE A 88 -12.88 -4.46 24.77
N ALA A 89 -11.98 -3.88 25.57
CA ALA A 89 -10.55 -3.89 25.29
C ALA A 89 -9.94 -5.31 25.36
N VAL A 90 -10.36 -6.13 26.32
CA VAL A 90 -9.89 -7.53 26.43
C VAL A 90 -10.44 -8.38 25.29
N VAL A 91 -11.73 -8.23 24.96
CA VAL A 91 -12.36 -8.92 23.83
C VAL A 91 -11.66 -8.57 22.52
N GLY A 92 -11.31 -7.29 22.30
CA GLY A 92 -10.54 -6.88 21.13
C GLY A 92 -9.23 -7.63 21.02
N LYS A 93 -8.46 -7.72 22.10
CA LYS A 93 -7.19 -8.47 22.14
C LYS A 93 -7.38 -9.98 21.92
N VAL A 94 -8.45 -10.56 22.45
CA VAL A 94 -8.77 -11.99 22.23
C VAL A 94 -9.14 -12.23 20.77
N LEU A 95 -9.92 -11.33 20.16
CA LEU A 95 -10.25 -11.40 18.74
C LEU A 95 -9.03 -11.20 17.84
N ASP A 96 -8.12 -10.26 18.18
CA ASP A 96 -6.83 -10.11 17.49
C ASP A 96 -6.07 -11.43 17.51
N PHE A 97 -5.99 -12.06 18.68
CA PHE A 97 -5.29 -13.33 18.87
C PHE A 97 -5.93 -14.48 18.09
N MET A 98 -7.24 -14.67 18.22
CA MET A 98 -7.99 -15.66 17.43
C MET A 98 -7.86 -15.38 15.93
N GLY A 99 -7.76 -14.10 15.54
CA GLY A 99 -7.51 -13.65 14.18
C GLY A 99 -6.18 -14.13 13.63
N TYR A 100 -5.11 -13.94 14.40
CA TYR A 100 -3.77 -14.47 14.04
C TYR A 100 -3.76 -16.00 13.88
N TRP A 101 -4.62 -16.71 14.59
CA TRP A 101 -4.74 -18.17 14.52
C TRP A 101 -5.70 -18.67 13.43
N GLY A 102 -6.33 -17.77 12.68
CA GLY A 102 -7.29 -18.14 11.65
C GLY A 102 -8.56 -18.81 12.21
N LYS A 103 -8.93 -18.46 13.45
CA LYS A 103 -10.17 -18.91 14.10
C LYS A 103 -11.34 -17.95 13.87
N VAL A 104 -11.02 -16.67 13.72
CA VAL A 104 -11.96 -15.59 13.41
C VAL A 104 -11.31 -14.68 12.38
N LEU A 105 -12.10 -13.97 11.58
CA LEU A 105 -11.62 -12.80 10.85
C LEU A 105 -11.95 -11.57 11.69
N TYR A 106 -10.93 -10.87 12.15
CA TYR A 106 -11.09 -9.66 12.95
C TYR A 106 -10.45 -8.47 12.26
N TYR A 107 -11.20 -7.37 12.22
CA TYR A 107 -10.84 -6.14 11.56
C TYR A 107 -10.95 -4.98 12.55
N PRO A 108 -9.89 -4.75 13.35
CA PRO A 108 -9.89 -3.72 14.39
C PRO A 108 -9.98 -2.30 13.82
N ASP A 109 -9.44 -2.09 12.62
CA ASP A 109 -9.33 -0.78 11.97
C ASP A 109 -10.65 -0.30 11.32
N ILE A 110 -11.66 -1.16 11.26
CA ILE A 110 -12.99 -0.81 10.73
C ILE A 110 -13.81 -0.19 11.86
N ALA A 111 -14.52 0.90 11.60
CA ALA A 111 -15.25 1.68 12.60
C ALA A 111 -16.06 0.79 13.57
N GLY A 112 -15.64 0.78 14.84
CA GLY A 112 -16.27 -0.01 15.91
C GLY A 112 -15.70 -1.41 16.13
N GLY A 113 -14.67 -1.82 15.37
CA GLY A 113 -14.01 -3.12 15.35
C GLY A 113 -14.98 -4.22 14.91
N CYS A 114 -14.70 -4.96 13.85
CA CYS A 114 -15.61 -5.99 13.36
C CYS A 114 -15.02 -7.40 13.48
N GLY A 115 -15.77 -8.31 14.09
CA GLY A 115 -15.44 -9.73 14.15
C GLY A 115 -16.41 -10.58 13.32
N ILE A 116 -15.85 -11.52 12.56
CA ILE A 116 -16.56 -12.54 11.78
C ILE A 116 -15.98 -13.90 12.17
N SER A 117 -16.71 -14.70 12.92
CA SER A 117 -16.27 -16.09 13.24
C SER A 117 -16.76 -17.11 12.22
N ASP A 118 -17.75 -16.74 11.41
CA ASP A 118 -18.33 -17.61 10.41
C ASP A 118 -17.69 -17.39 9.04
N TYR A 119 -16.73 -18.24 8.69
CA TYR A 119 -16.07 -18.25 7.38
C TYR A 119 -17.04 -18.50 6.21
N ALA A 120 -18.25 -19.04 6.46
CA ALA A 120 -19.25 -19.19 5.42
C ALA A 120 -19.67 -17.84 4.81
N PHE A 121 -19.65 -16.76 5.59
CA PHE A 121 -19.87 -15.41 5.07
C PHE A 121 -18.76 -14.99 4.09
N LEU A 122 -17.49 -15.23 4.43
CA LEU A 122 -16.41 -14.90 3.50
C LEU A 122 -16.51 -15.73 2.23
N LEU A 123 -16.84 -17.02 2.34
CA LEU A 123 -17.04 -17.88 1.18
C LEU A 123 -18.20 -17.40 0.30
N SER A 124 -19.31 -16.95 0.88
CA SER A 124 -20.42 -16.38 0.10
C SER A 124 -20.01 -15.07 -0.57
N VAL A 125 -19.23 -14.22 0.10
CA VAL A 125 -18.62 -13.03 -0.51
C VAL A 125 -17.75 -13.39 -1.72
N TYR A 126 -16.84 -14.35 -1.57
CA TYR A 126 -16.00 -14.80 -2.68
C TYR A 126 -16.84 -15.33 -3.85
N ALA A 127 -17.76 -16.25 -3.57
CA ALA A 127 -18.62 -16.84 -4.59
C ALA A 127 -19.49 -15.79 -5.29
N THR A 128 -20.05 -14.83 -4.56
CA THR A 128 -21.00 -13.86 -5.09
C THR A 128 -20.37 -12.61 -5.70
N PHE A 129 -19.19 -12.16 -5.25
CA PHE A 129 -18.52 -10.95 -5.78
C PHE A 129 -17.30 -11.23 -6.64
N LEU A 130 -16.53 -12.27 -6.31
CA LEU A 130 -15.22 -12.54 -6.92
C LEU A 130 -15.25 -13.64 -7.98
N ASP A 131 -16.23 -14.53 -7.96
CA ASP A 131 -16.35 -15.60 -8.98
C ASP A 131 -17.46 -15.34 -10.00
N THR A 132 -18.46 -14.54 -9.66
CA THR A 132 -19.51 -14.12 -10.61
C THR A 132 -19.04 -12.95 -11.48
N THR A 133 -19.74 -12.80 -12.61
CA THR A 133 -19.71 -11.58 -13.40
C THR A 133 -20.70 -10.59 -12.79
N PRO A 134 -20.30 -9.33 -12.55
CA PRO A 134 -21.21 -8.30 -12.08
C PRO A 134 -22.43 -8.15 -13.00
N PRO A 135 -23.62 -7.86 -12.45
CA PRO A 135 -24.85 -7.75 -13.23
C PRO A 135 -24.89 -6.49 -14.09
N SER A 136 -24.22 -5.42 -13.66
CA SER A 136 -24.17 -4.14 -14.36
C SER A 136 -22.89 -4.01 -15.18
N VAL A 137 -23.00 -3.20 -16.22
CA VAL A 137 -21.90 -2.88 -17.13
C VAL A 137 -21.93 -1.38 -17.38
N ALA A 138 -20.77 -0.74 -17.34
CA ALA A 138 -20.63 0.67 -17.66
C ALA A 138 -19.46 0.94 -18.60
N SER A 139 -19.53 2.06 -19.29
CA SER A 139 -18.46 2.54 -20.16
C SER A 139 -17.90 3.83 -19.57
N TRP A 140 -16.59 3.87 -19.33
CA TRP A 140 -15.87 5.03 -18.83
C TRP A 140 -14.82 5.46 -19.85
N ARG A 141 -14.66 6.76 -20.08
CA ARG A 141 -13.65 7.29 -21.01
C ARG A 141 -12.21 6.86 -20.68
N TYR A 142 -11.90 6.66 -19.40
CA TYR A 142 -10.56 6.36 -18.89
C TYR A 142 -10.32 4.87 -18.61
N LEU A 143 -11.36 4.04 -18.69
CA LEU A 143 -11.28 2.60 -18.40
C LEU A 143 -11.66 1.73 -19.60
N GLY A 144 -12.45 2.27 -20.53
CA GLY A 144 -12.92 1.59 -21.73
C GLY A 144 -14.43 1.36 -21.73
N THR A 145 -14.88 0.62 -22.74
CA THR A 145 -16.29 0.29 -22.94
C THR A 145 -16.65 -1.04 -22.29
N LYS A 146 -17.91 -1.18 -21.89
CA LYS A 146 -18.50 -2.41 -21.38
C LYS A 146 -17.72 -3.06 -20.21
N VAL A 147 -17.29 -2.24 -19.26
CA VAL A 147 -16.58 -2.70 -18.07
C VAL A 147 -17.58 -3.25 -17.05
N PRO A 148 -17.45 -4.52 -16.60
CA PRO A 148 -18.33 -5.08 -15.58
C PRO A 148 -18.17 -4.37 -14.23
N CYS A 149 -19.29 -4.00 -13.61
CA CYS A 149 -19.30 -3.27 -12.35
C CYS A 149 -20.51 -3.62 -11.49
N TRP A 150 -20.40 -3.34 -10.18
CA TRP A 150 -21.50 -3.45 -9.24
C TRP A 150 -22.03 -2.04 -8.92
N THR A 151 -23.33 -1.83 -8.98
CA THR A 151 -23.97 -0.63 -8.42
C THR A 151 -24.34 -0.85 -6.96
N ALA A 152 -24.62 0.24 -6.22
CA ALA A 152 -25.13 0.13 -4.86
C ALA A 152 -26.42 -0.71 -4.77
N GLN A 153 -27.26 -0.68 -5.81
CA GLN A 153 -28.47 -1.49 -5.91
C GLN A 153 -28.13 -2.97 -6.07
N ASP A 154 -27.18 -3.30 -6.94
CA ASP A 154 -26.73 -4.69 -7.17
C ASP A 154 -26.15 -5.30 -5.89
N ILE A 155 -25.31 -4.54 -5.19
CA ILE A 155 -24.73 -4.96 -3.91
C ILE A 155 -25.85 -5.19 -2.88
N SER A 156 -26.85 -4.31 -2.83
CA SER A 156 -27.98 -4.44 -1.90
C SER A 156 -28.87 -5.64 -2.21
N ALA A 157 -29.02 -6.00 -3.49
CA ALA A 157 -29.75 -7.20 -3.89
C ALA A 157 -28.99 -8.48 -3.52
N ALA A 158 -27.66 -8.48 -3.69
CA ALA A 158 -26.80 -9.62 -3.34
C ALA A 158 -26.63 -9.78 -1.82
N PHE A 159 -26.56 -8.67 -1.08
CA PHE A 159 -26.39 -8.64 0.38
C PHE A 159 -27.46 -7.71 1.00
N PRO A 160 -28.66 -8.27 1.30
CA PRO A 160 -29.77 -7.50 1.86
C PRO A 160 -29.47 -6.91 3.24
N ASP A 161 -28.63 -7.59 4.03
CA ASP A 161 -28.21 -7.13 5.35
C ASP A 161 -27.23 -5.95 5.25
N GLN A 162 -27.61 -4.82 5.86
CA GLN A 162 -26.84 -3.58 5.78
C GLN A 162 -25.46 -3.70 6.45
N ALA A 163 -25.37 -4.32 7.63
CA ALA A 163 -24.12 -4.44 8.37
C ALA A 163 -23.09 -5.28 7.61
N SER A 164 -23.54 -6.40 7.02
CA SER A 164 -22.72 -7.25 6.17
C SER A 164 -22.24 -6.52 4.91
N ARG A 165 -23.12 -5.71 4.29
CA ARG A 165 -22.80 -4.92 3.10
C ARG A 165 -21.76 -3.84 3.39
N GLU A 166 -21.94 -3.06 4.46
CA GLU A 166 -20.98 -2.01 4.83
C GLU A 166 -19.61 -2.60 5.14
N LEU A 167 -19.58 -3.70 5.88
CA LEU A 167 -18.33 -4.41 6.18
C LEU A 167 -17.66 -4.94 4.91
N LEU A 168 -18.42 -5.59 4.02
CA LEU A 168 -17.94 -6.07 2.73
C LEU A 168 -17.23 -4.96 1.96
N LEU A 169 -17.91 -3.82 1.78
CA LEU A 169 -17.38 -2.70 0.99
C LEU A 169 -16.10 -2.17 1.62
N VAL A 170 -16.11 -1.92 2.94
CA VAL A 170 -14.91 -1.45 3.64
C VAL A 170 -13.76 -2.46 3.52
N LEU A 171 -14.04 -3.76 3.63
CA LEU A 171 -13.01 -4.79 3.51
C LEU A 171 -12.41 -4.86 2.10
N LEU A 172 -13.26 -4.97 1.08
CA LEU A 172 -12.80 -5.12 -0.29
C LEU A 172 -12.13 -3.83 -0.79
N GLU A 173 -12.64 -2.67 -0.42
CA GLU A 173 -12.01 -1.40 -0.71
C GLU A 173 -10.69 -1.27 0.03
N SER A 174 -10.63 -1.47 1.35
CA SER A 174 -9.41 -1.31 2.16
C SER A 174 -8.25 -2.20 1.68
N ARG A 175 -8.55 -3.35 1.07
CA ARG A 175 -7.56 -4.27 0.47
C ARG A 175 -7.30 -4.02 -1.01
N GLY A 176 -7.89 -3.00 -1.62
CA GLY A 176 -7.73 -2.68 -3.05
C GLY A 176 -8.37 -3.71 -3.99
N VAL A 177 -9.21 -4.61 -3.49
CA VAL A 177 -9.90 -5.61 -4.30
C VAL A 177 -11.02 -4.95 -5.11
N LEU A 178 -11.66 -3.93 -4.52
CA LEU A 178 -12.75 -3.18 -5.10
C LEU A 178 -12.36 -1.70 -5.22
N LEU A 179 -12.62 -1.09 -6.37
CA LEU A 179 -12.43 0.33 -6.61
C LEU A 179 -13.80 0.99 -6.76
N CYS A 180 -14.09 1.98 -5.91
CA CYS A 180 -15.26 2.84 -6.05
C CYS A 180 -14.93 3.94 -7.07
N LEU A 181 -15.57 3.89 -8.24
CA LEU A 181 -15.36 4.83 -9.34
C LEU A 181 -16.56 5.76 -9.47
N PRO A 182 -16.35 7.08 -9.51
CA PRO A 182 -17.45 8.03 -9.71
C PRO A 182 -18.01 7.93 -11.13
N LYS A 183 -19.29 8.26 -11.28
CA LYS A 183 -19.90 8.54 -12.57
C LYS A 183 -19.48 9.93 -13.02
N ASP A 184 -18.72 10.01 -14.10
CA ASP A 184 -18.45 11.28 -14.78
C ASP A 184 -19.50 11.55 -15.87
N GLN A 185 -19.48 12.74 -16.45
CA GLN A 185 -20.46 13.14 -17.49
C GLN A 185 -20.39 12.32 -18.78
N TRP A 186 -19.33 11.52 -18.96
CA TRP A 186 -19.16 10.64 -20.12
C TRP A 186 -19.43 9.18 -19.80
N THR A 187 -19.72 8.86 -18.53
CA THR A 187 -20.01 7.51 -18.09
C THR A 187 -21.42 7.14 -18.51
N THR A 188 -21.55 6.06 -19.29
CA THR A 188 -22.84 5.60 -19.83
C THR A 188 -23.25 4.25 -19.22
N GLU A 189 -24.48 3.82 -19.49
CA GLU A 189 -25.06 2.51 -19.12
C GLU A 189 -25.39 2.32 -17.63
N ILE A 190 -25.03 3.28 -16.76
CA ILE A 190 -25.45 3.30 -15.35
C ILE A 190 -26.09 4.63 -14.96
N GLU A 191 -27.12 4.58 -14.13
CA GLU A 191 -27.76 5.79 -13.57
C GLU A 191 -27.10 6.24 -12.26
N ALA A 192 -26.56 5.30 -11.47
CA ALA A 192 -25.96 5.53 -10.16
C ALA A 192 -24.78 6.54 -10.19
N THR A 193 -24.58 7.26 -9.09
CA THR A 193 -23.52 8.29 -8.96
C THR A 193 -22.11 7.71 -8.92
N HIS A 194 -21.98 6.43 -8.60
CA HIS A 194 -20.73 5.69 -8.57
C HIS A 194 -21.03 4.21 -8.83
N ALA A 195 -20.01 3.48 -9.24
CA ALA A 195 -20.05 2.02 -9.33
C ALA A 195 -18.73 1.43 -8.83
N TYR A 196 -18.79 0.15 -8.50
CA TYR A 196 -17.67 -0.57 -7.92
C TYR A 196 -17.11 -1.56 -8.93
N VAL A 197 -15.82 -1.43 -9.23
CA VAL A 197 -15.12 -2.30 -10.18
C VAL A 197 -14.14 -3.16 -9.41
N VAL A 198 -14.26 -4.48 -9.57
CA VAL A 198 -13.31 -5.43 -8.98
C VAL A 198 -12.01 -5.37 -9.77
N ASN A 199 -10.86 -5.38 -9.10
CA ASN A 199 -9.54 -5.29 -9.73
C ASN A 199 -9.31 -6.33 -10.86
N LYS A 200 -9.94 -7.53 -10.78
CA LYS A 200 -9.87 -8.54 -11.85
C LYS A 200 -10.51 -8.09 -13.17
N HIS A 201 -11.46 -7.16 -13.12
CA HIS A 201 -12.22 -6.63 -14.26
C HIS A 201 -11.58 -5.37 -14.86
N LEU A 202 -10.53 -4.82 -14.24
CA LEU A 202 -9.75 -3.77 -14.89
C LEU A 202 -9.08 -4.34 -16.16
N PRO A 203 -9.04 -3.56 -17.25
CA PRO A 203 -8.41 -4.01 -18.48
C PRO A 203 -6.91 -4.22 -18.25
N ARG A 204 -6.33 -5.21 -18.93
CA ARG A 204 -4.89 -5.50 -18.82
C ARG A 204 -4.01 -4.45 -19.49
N LEU A 205 -4.57 -3.73 -20.46
CA LEU A 205 -3.91 -2.68 -21.21
C LEU A 205 -4.80 -1.43 -21.15
N PRO A 206 -4.23 -0.24 -21.27
CA PRO A 206 -5.03 0.98 -21.30
C PRO A 206 -5.98 0.98 -22.50
N CYS A 207 -7.18 1.56 -22.33
CA CYS A 207 -8.20 1.62 -23.37
C CYS A 207 -7.86 2.59 -24.52
N VAL A 208 -6.85 3.44 -24.31
CA VAL A 208 -6.26 4.36 -25.27
C VAL A 208 -4.75 4.21 -25.15
N ASP A 209 -4.00 4.43 -26.24
CA ASP A 209 -2.55 4.38 -26.21
C ASP A 209 -1.98 5.32 -25.14
N LEU A 210 -1.12 4.79 -24.26
CA LEU A 210 -0.51 5.52 -23.15
C LEU A 210 0.29 6.73 -23.67
N GLU A 211 0.91 6.63 -24.84
CA GLU A 211 1.65 7.73 -25.49
C GLU A 211 0.79 8.98 -25.74
N THR A 212 -0.54 8.82 -25.81
CA THR A 212 -1.49 9.96 -25.92
C THR A 212 -1.44 10.86 -24.68
N PHE A 213 -1.14 10.27 -23.51
CA PHE A 213 -1.10 10.95 -22.22
C PHE A 213 0.31 11.06 -21.65
N TRP A 214 1.20 10.12 -21.96
CA TRP A 214 2.52 10.03 -21.38
C TRP A 214 3.52 9.54 -22.41
N GLN A 215 4.11 10.49 -23.13
CA GLN A 215 5.17 10.21 -24.09
C GLN A 215 6.46 9.85 -23.35
N GLU A 216 7.18 8.81 -23.79
CA GLU A 216 8.50 8.44 -23.20
C GLU A 216 9.52 9.58 -23.29
N ALA A 217 9.50 10.33 -24.40
CA ALA A 217 10.28 11.56 -24.52
C ALA A 217 9.51 12.71 -23.85
N VAL A 218 10.20 13.45 -22.97
CA VAL A 218 9.62 14.64 -22.34
C VAL A 218 9.48 15.74 -23.40
N PRO A 219 8.25 16.22 -23.70
CA PRO A 219 8.06 17.27 -24.70
C PRO A 219 8.79 18.57 -24.33
N VAL A 220 9.14 19.36 -25.35
CA VAL A 220 9.77 20.67 -25.14
C VAL A 220 8.80 21.59 -24.39
N GLY A 221 9.25 22.13 -23.25
CA GLY A 221 8.43 22.99 -22.38
C GLY A 221 7.74 22.26 -21.24
N ASP A 222 7.82 20.92 -21.20
CA ASP A 222 7.39 20.12 -20.06
C ASP A 222 8.57 19.87 -19.11
N TYR A 223 8.24 19.65 -17.85
CA TYR A 223 9.19 19.28 -16.80
C TYR A 223 8.75 18.00 -16.12
N GLU A 224 9.68 17.10 -15.83
CA GLU A 224 9.36 15.79 -15.27
C GLU A 224 10.32 15.37 -14.17
N VAL A 225 9.77 14.72 -13.14
CA VAL A 225 10.51 14.01 -12.10
C VAL A 225 9.98 12.58 -11.96
N GLU A 226 10.87 11.61 -11.79
CA GLU A 226 10.54 10.19 -11.75
C GLU A 226 11.15 9.51 -10.51
N ARG A 227 10.48 8.48 -10.00
CA ARG A 227 11.00 7.54 -8.99
C ARG A 227 10.60 6.12 -9.32
N TYR A 228 11.41 5.17 -8.87
CA TYR A 228 11.17 3.75 -9.03
C TYR A 228 11.25 3.07 -7.66
N PHE A 229 10.26 2.25 -7.31
CA PHE A 229 10.27 1.42 -6.10
C PHE A 229 10.35 -0.05 -6.52
N THR A 230 11.49 -0.68 -6.32
CA THR A 230 11.70 -2.09 -6.64
C THR A 230 11.50 -2.95 -5.40
N PHE A 231 10.62 -3.94 -5.46
CA PHE A 231 10.18 -4.69 -4.27
C PHE A 231 10.80 -6.09 -4.21
N MET A 232 11.42 -6.46 -3.10
CA MET A 232 12.06 -7.76 -2.89
C MET A 232 11.43 -8.50 -1.69
N PRO A 233 11.13 -9.81 -1.78
CA PRO A 233 11.25 -10.68 -2.96
C PRO A 233 10.11 -10.50 -3.99
N GLY A 234 9.09 -9.72 -3.67
CA GLY A 234 7.95 -9.44 -4.54
C GLY A 234 6.88 -8.61 -3.84
N VAL A 235 5.74 -8.43 -4.50
CA VAL A 235 4.58 -7.70 -3.94
C VAL A 235 3.34 -8.58 -3.92
N ALA A 236 2.48 -8.36 -2.93
CA ALA A 236 1.15 -8.95 -2.93
C ALA A 236 0.31 -8.37 -4.09
N ASN A 237 -0.52 -9.20 -4.74
CA ASN A 237 -1.41 -8.75 -5.82
C ASN A 237 -2.38 -7.62 -5.41
N ALA A 238 -2.66 -7.50 -4.11
CA ALA A 238 -3.51 -6.47 -3.52
C ALA A 238 -2.79 -5.13 -3.28
N PHE A 239 -1.45 -5.12 -3.26
CA PHE A 239 -0.67 -3.92 -2.93
C PHE A 239 -0.93 -2.79 -3.93
N PHE A 240 -0.67 -3.01 -5.21
CA PHE A 240 -0.78 -1.94 -6.20
C PHE A 240 -2.22 -1.42 -6.40
N PRO A 241 -3.25 -2.28 -6.45
CA PRO A 241 -4.63 -1.81 -6.44
C PRO A 241 -4.99 -0.94 -5.23
N SER A 242 -4.44 -1.24 -4.04
CA SER A 242 -4.64 -0.40 -2.85
C SER A 242 -3.97 0.98 -2.98
N VAL A 243 -2.80 1.04 -3.63
CA VAL A 243 -2.13 2.31 -3.96
C VAL A 243 -2.97 3.10 -4.96
N ILE A 244 -3.46 2.46 -6.03
CA ILE A 244 -4.34 3.09 -7.01
C ILE A 244 -5.53 3.72 -6.29
N ARG A 245 -6.27 2.95 -5.49
CA ARG A 245 -7.47 3.42 -4.76
C ARG A 245 -7.23 4.74 -4.03
N ASP A 246 -6.14 4.84 -3.28
CA ASP A 246 -5.84 6.07 -2.53
C ASP A 246 -5.40 7.21 -3.44
N CYS A 247 -4.67 6.91 -4.51
CA CYS A 247 -4.26 7.90 -5.50
C CYS A 247 -5.45 8.47 -6.28
N LEU A 248 -6.50 7.69 -6.53
CA LEU A 248 -7.73 8.15 -7.19
C LEU A 248 -8.42 9.29 -6.42
N GLN A 249 -8.16 9.43 -5.12
CA GLN A 249 -8.71 10.52 -4.29
C GLN A 249 -7.96 11.85 -4.46
N LEU A 250 -6.80 11.85 -5.12
CA LEU A 250 -5.89 13.00 -5.18
C LEU A 250 -6.04 13.88 -6.43
N GLY A 251 -6.78 13.41 -7.45
CA GLY A 251 -6.98 14.14 -8.70
C GLY A 251 -7.89 13.43 -9.69
N ASP A 252 -7.99 13.99 -10.91
CA ASP A 252 -8.88 13.48 -11.95
C ASP A 252 -8.24 12.33 -12.73
N VAL A 253 -8.92 11.21 -12.82
CA VAL A 253 -8.45 10.04 -13.58
C VAL A 253 -8.52 10.32 -15.08
N ARG A 254 -7.40 10.14 -15.78
CA ARG A 254 -7.31 10.24 -17.24
C ARG A 254 -7.24 8.89 -17.93
N LEU A 255 -6.57 7.94 -17.30
CA LEU A 255 -6.42 6.58 -17.81
C LEU A 255 -6.24 5.62 -16.63
N LEU A 256 -6.88 4.46 -16.68
CA LEU A 256 -6.78 3.43 -15.65
C LEU A 256 -6.76 2.05 -16.29
N TRP A 257 -5.80 1.23 -15.89
CA TRP A 257 -5.72 -0.18 -16.25
C TRP A 257 -5.13 -0.97 -15.08
N LYS A 258 -5.05 -2.29 -15.22
CA LYS A 258 -4.65 -3.18 -14.13
C LYS A 258 -3.24 -2.92 -13.59
N GLN A 259 -2.34 -2.41 -14.43
CA GLN A 259 -0.94 -2.15 -14.09
C GLN A 259 -0.62 -0.66 -13.99
N GLY A 260 -1.57 0.25 -14.19
CA GLY A 260 -1.24 1.66 -14.07
C GLY A 260 -2.42 2.60 -14.09
N VAL A 261 -2.11 3.85 -13.74
CA VAL A 261 -3.07 4.94 -13.69
C VAL A 261 -2.39 6.24 -14.07
N VAL A 262 -3.07 7.04 -14.89
CA VAL A 262 -2.72 8.43 -15.17
C VAL A 262 -3.73 9.33 -14.47
N ILE A 263 -3.23 10.22 -13.63
CA ILE A 263 -4.04 11.19 -12.86
C ILE A 263 -3.60 12.59 -13.26
N GLN A 264 -4.55 13.50 -13.43
CA GLN A 264 -4.28 14.90 -13.72
C GLN A 264 -4.82 15.80 -12.61
N LYS A 265 -4.00 16.77 -12.21
CA LYS A 265 -4.35 17.83 -11.26
C LYS A 265 -3.94 19.19 -11.84
N GLY A 266 -4.89 19.85 -12.51
CA GLY A 266 -4.60 21.07 -13.27
C GLY A 266 -3.55 20.81 -14.37
N PRO A 267 -2.41 21.54 -14.40
CA PRO A 267 -1.37 21.35 -15.40
C PRO A 267 -0.42 20.18 -15.09
N ILE A 268 -0.63 19.44 -13.99
CA ILE A 268 0.26 18.35 -13.56
C ILE A 268 -0.36 17.01 -13.94
N MET A 269 0.41 16.16 -14.60
CA MET A 269 0.09 14.75 -14.84
C MET A 269 0.97 13.85 -13.99
N ILE A 270 0.38 12.79 -13.46
CA ILE A 270 1.03 11.79 -12.65
C ILE A 270 0.77 10.44 -13.28
N LEU A 271 1.83 9.69 -13.57
CA LEU A 271 1.75 8.30 -14.00
C LEU A 271 2.26 7.42 -12.87
N LEU A 272 1.43 6.47 -12.44
CA LEU A 272 1.86 5.34 -11.62
C LEU A 272 1.74 4.06 -12.44
N GLU A 273 2.79 3.27 -12.54
CA GLU A 273 2.79 2.03 -13.32
C GLU A 273 3.58 0.93 -12.62
N MET A 274 2.99 -0.25 -12.48
CA MET A 274 3.67 -1.46 -12.03
C MET A 274 4.33 -2.15 -13.22
N LEU A 275 5.65 -2.04 -13.28
CA LEU A 275 6.51 -2.63 -14.28
C LEU A 275 6.92 -4.04 -13.82
N ASN A 276 6.39 -5.06 -14.50
CA ASN A 276 6.74 -6.46 -14.28
C ASN A 276 7.61 -6.93 -15.45
N ASN A 277 8.93 -6.98 -15.27
CA ASN A 277 9.81 -7.69 -16.20
C ASN A 277 10.04 -9.10 -15.67
N LEU A 278 9.86 -10.12 -16.53
CA LEU A 278 9.93 -11.55 -16.18
C LEU A 278 11.24 -11.98 -15.49
N GLU A 279 12.31 -11.19 -15.65
CA GLU A 279 13.64 -11.48 -15.10
C GLU A 279 13.98 -10.67 -13.84
N ASN A 280 13.14 -9.70 -13.43
CA ASN A 280 13.45 -8.76 -12.36
C ASN A 280 12.32 -8.63 -11.33
N TYR A 281 12.67 -8.13 -10.16
CA TYR A 281 11.72 -7.78 -9.10
C TYR A 281 10.67 -6.77 -9.60
N PRO A 282 9.40 -6.90 -9.17
CA PRO A 282 8.35 -5.95 -9.56
C PRO A 282 8.75 -4.54 -9.16
N THR A 283 8.55 -3.58 -10.05
CA THR A 283 8.98 -2.20 -9.84
C THR A 283 7.82 -1.24 -10.09
N LEU A 284 7.47 -0.44 -9.08
CA LEU A 284 6.51 0.64 -9.23
C LEU A 284 7.23 1.90 -9.72
N PHE A 285 6.89 2.32 -10.93
CA PHE A 285 7.23 3.62 -11.47
C PHE A 285 6.25 4.67 -10.99
N ILE A 286 6.77 5.84 -10.60
CA ILE A 286 6.00 7.07 -10.44
C ILE A 286 6.68 8.20 -11.19
N GLY A 287 5.96 8.80 -12.14
CA GLY A 287 6.36 10.00 -12.87
C GLY A 287 5.41 11.15 -12.54
N VAL A 288 5.96 12.35 -12.37
CA VAL A 288 5.18 13.59 -12.24
C VAL A 288 5.67 14.56 -13.30
N ARG A 289 4.77 14.98 -14.19
CA ARG A 289 5.04 15.88 -15.32
C ARG A 289 4.21 17.15 -15.21
N LEU A 290 4.84 18.31 -15.38
CA LEU A 290 4.19 19.61 -15.52
C LEU A 290 4.08 19.95 -17.00
N LEU A 291 2.86 20.17 -17.48
CA LEU A 291 2.56 20.39 -18.90
C LEU A 291 2.64 21.85 -19.32
N ASN A 292 3.17 22.09 -20.52
CA ASN A 292 3.14 23.36 -21.26
C ASN A 292 3.48 24.56 -20.38
N CYS A 293 4.64 24.52 -19.72
CA CYS A 293 5.00 25.57 -18.79
C CYS A 293 5.28 26.88 -19.54
N PRO A 294 4.50 27.97 -19.30
CA PRO A 294 4.68 29.23 -20.01
C PRO A 294 5.88 30.04 -19.48
N LEU A 295 6.50 29.62 -18.38
CA LEU A 295 7.56 30.36 -17.72
C LEU A 295 8.88 30.19 -18.47
N LYS A 296 9.25 31.21 -19.24
CA LYS A 296 10.60 31.41 -19.79
C LYS A 296 11.62 31.89 -18.73
N SER A 297 11.23 32.00 -17.46
CA SER A 297 12.04 32.66 -16.43
C SER A 297 13.20 31.79 -15.97
N ARG A 298 14.36 32.42 -15.79
CA ARG A 298 15.65 31.83 -15.39
C ARG A 298 15.66 31.15 -14.01
N ASP A 299 14.58 31.24 -13.24
CA ASP A 299 14.47 30.65 -11.91
C ASP A 299 13.70 29.31 -11.96
N SER A 300 14.45 28.21 -12.03
CA SER A 300 13.94 26.83 -12.05
C SER A 300 13.33 26.36 -10.71
N ASN A 301 13.55 27.12 -9.63
CA ASN A 301 13.25 26.70 -8.26
C ASN A 301 11.75 26.47 -7.98
N PRO A 302 10.82 27.41 -8.28
CA PRO A 302 9.40 27.24 -7.92
C PRO A 302 8.70 26.13 -8.71
N LEU A 303 9.12 25.85 -9.95
CA LEU A 303 8.54 24.75 -10.74
C LEU A 303 8.96 23.38 -10.19
N MET A 304 10.21 23.28 -9.75
CA MET A 304 10.70 22.08 -9.10
C MET A 304 10.02 21.85 -7.76
N ASP A 305 9.77 22.89 -6.98
CA ASP A 305 9.01 22.77 -5.73
C ASP A 305 7.59 22.24 -5.96
N ILE A 306 6.93 22.67 -7.05
CA ILE A 306 5.61 22.16 -7.43
C ILE A 306 5.68 20.66 -7.79
N LEU A 307 6.63 20.26 -8.64
CA LEU A 307 6.81 18.88 -9.06
C LEU A 307 7.16 17.96 -7.88
N LEU A 308 8.15 18.35 -7.08
CA LEU A 308 8.59 17.62 -5.89
C LEU A 308 7.50 17.58 -4.83
N GLY A 309 6.74 18.67 -4.66
CA GLY A 309 5.59 18.72 -3.78
C GLY A 309 4.54 17.68 -4.14
N ASN A 310 4.17 17.57 -5.42
CA ASN A 310 3.23 16.55 -5.88
C ASN A 310 3.83 15.15 -5.76
N LEU A 311 5.09 14.95 -6.18
CA LEU A 311 5.77 13.66 -6.02
C LEU A 311 5.78 13.18 -4.56
N ARG A 312 6.03 14.08 -3.59
CA ARG A 312 6.00 13.75 -2.16
C ARG A 312 4.64 13.25 -1.69
N VAL A 313 3.54 13.84 -2.18
CA VAL A 313 2.18 13.41 -1.80
C VAL A 313 1.92 11.98 -2.25
N TYR A 314 2.15 11.67 -3.53
CA TYR A 314 1.93 10.33 -4.06
C TYR A 314 2.93 9.32 -3.48
N LYS A 315 4.18 9.73 -3.25
CA LYS A 315 5.18 8.92 -2.56
C LYS A 315 4.75 8.56 -1.14
N ALA A 316 4.19 9.50 -0.39
CA ALA A 316 3.72 9.23 0.97
C ALA A 316 2.61 8.16 0.99
N VAL A 317 1.72 8.15 -0.01
CA VAL A 317 0.71 7.07 -0.18
C VAL A 317 1.39 5.73 -0.42
N ILE A 318 2.38 5.67 -1.30
CA ILE A 318 3.14 4.44 -1.59
C ILE A 318 3.88 3.95 -0.34
N GLU A 319 4.56 4.83 0.38
CA GLU A 319 5.33 4.50 1.58
C GLU A 319 4.44 4.02 2.73
N GLU A 320 3.28 4.63 2.93
CA GLU A 320 2.29 4.15 3.91
C GLU A 320 1.85 2.71 3.57
N ARG A 321 1.57 2.44 2.29
CA ARG A 321 1.16 1.09 1.86
C ARG A 321 2.29 0.08 1.95
N ILE A 322 3.54 0.48 1.70
CA ILE A 322 4.72 -0.36 1.94
C ILE A 322 4.79 -0.78 3.40
N LEU A 323 4.60 0.16 4.33
CA LEU A 323 4.59 -0.13 5.77
C LEU A 323 3.41 -1.02 6.17
N HIS A 324 2.21 -0.74 5.65
CA HIS A 324 1.00 -1.52 5.93
C HIS A 324 1.17 -2.99 5.51
N TYR A 325 1.68 -3.24 4.30
CA TYR A 325 1.94 -4.59 3.78
C TYR A 325 3.27 -5.19 4.26
N LYS A 326 4.06 -4.45 5.06
CA LYS A 326 5.39 -4.86 5.55
C LYS A 326 6.33 -5.29 4.41
N LEU A 327 6.31 -4.56 3.31
CA LEU A 327 7.12 -4.84 2.14
C LEU A 327 8.52 -4.24 2.28
N TYR A 328 9.52 -4.89 1.68
CA TYR A 328 10.83 -4.30 1.47
C TYR A 328 10.88 -3.72 0.06
N ALA A 329 11.12 -2.42 -0.04
CA ALA A 329 11.21 -1.69 -1.30
C ALA A 329 12.50 -0.87 -1.35
N HIS A 330 13.15 -0.88 -2.51
CA HIS A 330 14.30 -0.06 -2.82
C HIS A 330 13.87 1.10 -3.72
N GLU A 331 14.09 2.33 -3.27
CA GLU A 331 13.83 3.53 -4.07
C GLU A 331 15.06 3.87 -4.95
N THR A 332 14.84 3.98 -6.26
CA THR A 332 15.85 4.37 -7.24
C THR A 332 15.46 5.68 -7.93
N ILE A 333 16.47 6.51 -8.17
CA ILE A 333 16.34 7.78 -8.90
C ILE A 333 17.14 7.65 -10.20
N PRO A 334 16.52 7.86 -11.37
CA PRO A 334 17.24 7.79 -12.65
C PRO A 334 18.24 8.94 -12.75
N CYS A 335 19.48 8.63 -13.13
CA CYS A 335 20.48 9.63 -13.49
C CYS A 335 20.58 9.71 -15.01
N SER A 336 20.74 10.92 -15.57
CA SER A 336 20.84 11.15 -17.02
C SER A 336 22.02 10.43 -17.68
N THR A 337 23.11 10.19 -16.96
CA THR A 337 24.26 9.41 -17.44
C THR A 337 23.96 7.91 -17.40
N CYS A 338 23.42 7.47 -16.27
CA CYS A 338 23.15 6.07 -15.98
C CYS A 338 21.92 5.56 -16.83
N LEU A 339 21.00 6.46 -17.29
CA LEU A 339 19.78 6.17 -18.09
C LEU A 339 19.47 7.28 -19.13
N PRO A 340 20.20 7.34 -20.26
CA PRO A 340 20.09 8.42 -21.23
C PRO A 340 18.77 8.39 -22.03
N SER A 341 18.14 7.22 -22.19
CA SER A 341 16.93 7.08 -23.01
C SER A 341 15.64 7.49 -22.31
N LYS A 342 15.65 7.71 -20.98
CA LYS A 342 14.46 7.87 -20.10
C LYS A 342 13.36 6.80 -20.21
N ASN A 343 13.52 5.82 -21.10
CA ASN A 343 12.61 4.69 -21.23
C ASN A 343 12.54 3.88 -19.93
N ARG A 344 11.38 3.93 -19.28
CA ARG A 344 11.12 3.30 -17.97
C ARG A 344 11.28 1.77 -17.99
N TYR A 345 11.01 1.11 -19.12
CA TYR A 345 11.18 -0.34 -19.26
C TYR A 345 12.67 -0.76 -19.32
N LYS A 346 13.56 0.13 -19.77
CA LYS A 346 15.01 -0.11 -19.75
C LYS A 346 15.62 0.09 -18.35
N THR A 347 15.08 1.03 -17.57
CA THR A 347 15.48 1.27 -16.16
C THR A 347 15.34 0.00 -15.31
N VAL A 348 14.27 -0.76 -15.52
CA VAL A 348 13.98 -1.98 -14.76
C VAL A 348 14.86 -3.17 -15.17
N ASN A 349 15.47 -3.16 -16.35
CA ASN A 349 16.33 -4.24 -16.84
C ASN A 349 17.81 -4.11 -16.46
N ALA A 350 18.23 -2.99 -15.89
CA ALA A 350 19.61 -2.84 -15.44
C ALA A 350 19.81 -3.57 -14.11
N ARG A 351 20.45 -4.75 -14.16
CA ARG A 351 21.08 -5.46 -13.01
C ARG A 351 22.06 -4.60 -12.17
N GLN A 352 22.21 -3.31 -12.46
CA GLN A 352 23.19 -2.41 -11.83
C GLN A 352 22.76 -1.84 -10.46
N ALA A 353 21.60 -2.21 -9.94
CA ALA A 353 21.17 -1.81 -8.59
C ALA A 353 21.71 -2.72 -7.45
N GLU A 354 22.74 -3.54 -7.70
CA GLU A 354 23.41 -4.31 -6.63
C GLU A 354 24.35 -3.47 -5.75
N PHE A 355 24.56 -2.19 -6.04
CA PHE A 355 25.33 -1.30 -5.16
C PHE A 355 24.67 0.06 -5.10
N LEU A 356 24.00 0.39 -3.98
CA LEU A 356 23.89 1.77 -3.45
C LEU A 356 23.14 1.91 -2.10
N VAL A 357 22.81 0.83 -1.37
CA VAL A 357 22.08 0.96 -0.08
C VAL A 357 22.96 1.19 1.16
N ALA A 358 24.29 1.08 1.08
CA ALA A 358 25.10 1.26 2.30
C ALA A 358 25.39 2.73 2.70
N ARG A 359 25.03 3.75 1.91
CA ARG A 359 25.52 5.13 2.14
C ARG A 359 24.48 6.22 2.42
N ALA A 360 23.21 6.04 2.10
CA ALA A 360 22.19 7.06 2.37
C ALA A 360 21.84 7.21 3.87
N VAL A 361 22.03 6.16 4.67
CA VAL A 361 21.76 6.16 6.12
C VAL A 361 22.86 6.91 6.92
N GLN A 362 24.01 7.20 6.32
CA GLN A 362 25.17 7.82 6.99
C GLN A 362 25.39 9.30 6.66
N GLY A 363 24.44 9.97 5.99
CA GLY A 363 24.54 11.40 5.71
C GLY A 363 25.64 11.80 4.72
N ARG A 364 26.01 10.93 3.78
CA ARG A 364 26.96 11.24 2.70
C ARG A 364 26.24 11.41 1.36
N ASP A 365 26.81 12.24 0.48
CA ASP A 365 26.35 12.43 -0.89
C ASP A 365 26.34 11.11 -1.68
N VAL A 366 25.36 10.95 -2.58
CA VAL A 366 25.16 9.75 -3.40
C VAL A 366 26.02 9.89 -4.66
N THR A 367 26.74 8.88 -5.11
CA THR A 367 27.56 8.97 -6.35
C THR A 367 27.06 7.99 -7.42
N CYS A 368 26.86 8.41 -8.70
CA CYS A 368 26.53 7.44 -9.79
C CYS A 368 27.76 6.53 -9.98
N GLY A 369 27.54 5.21 -9.91
CA GLY A 369 28.60 4.21 -9.94
C GLY A 369 29.36 4.15 -11.26
N ASN A 370 28.78 4.67 -12.35
CA ASN A 370 29.38 4.62 -13.69
C ASN A 370 30.30 5.82 -14.00
N ASP A 371 30.02 7.01 -13.45
CA ASP A 371 30.79 8.23 -13.74
C ASP A 371 31.45 8.86 -12.50
N GLY A 372 31.20 8.31 -11.31
CA GLY A 372 31.75 8.80 -10.05
C GLY A 372 31.24 10.20 -9.65
N SER A 373 30.24 10.74 -10.35
CA SER A 373 29.71 12.07 -10.07
C SER A 373 29.01 12.10 -8.73
N GLN A 374 29.32 13.10 -7.90
CA GLN A 374 28.59 13.37 -6.64
C GLN A 374 27.22 13.97 -6.96
N ILE A 375 26.18 13.30 -6.50
CA ILE A 375 24.80 13.76 -6.38
C ILE A 375 24.69 14.30 -4.95
N ALA A 376 24.89 15.61 -4.80
CA ALA A 376 24.81 16.22 -3.48
C ALA A 376 23.40 16.07 -2.90
N ARG A 377 23.29 15.83 -1.59
CA ARG A 377 22.00 15.60 -0.92
C ARG A 377 21.03 16.79 -1.08
N ASP A 378 21.58 17.99 -1.15
CA ASP A 378 20.84 19.25 -1.40
C ASP A 378 20.65 19.55 -2.91
N ASP A 379 21.37 18.83 -3.79
CA ASP A 379 21.25 18.91 -5.26
C ASP A 379 20.22 17.91 -5.84
N LEU A 380 19.66 16.99 -5.03
CA LEU A 380 18.49 16.15 -5.39
C LEU A 380 17.23 16.97 -5.75
N GLY A 381 17.21 18.27 -5.39
CA GLY A 381 16.21 19.24 -5.80
C GLY A 381 16.69 20.30 -6.80
N ASN A 382 18.00 20.54 -6.94
CA ASN A 382 18.51 21.75 -7.62
C ASN A 382 19.62 21.54 -8.67
N LYS A 383 20.14 20.33 -8.90
CA LYS A 383 21.01 20.04 -10.06
C LYS A 383 20.75 18.67 -10.68
N CYS A 384 19.56 18.50 -11.25
CA CYS A 384 19.55 17.97 -12.60
C CYS A 384 20.31 18.99 -13.46
N LYS A 385 21.51 18.67 -13.95
CA LYS A 385 22.09 19.46 -15.05
C LYS A 385 21.19 19.25 -16.27
N TRP A 386 20.32 20.22 -16.49
CA TRP A 386 19.42 20.32 -17.63
C TRP A 386 20.26 20.53 -18.89
N ASN A 387 20.26 19.57 -19.80
CA ASN A 387 20.61 19.88 -21.18
C ASN A 387 19.43 20.62 -21.80
N LYS A 388 19.58 21.94 -21.98
CA LYS A 388 18.91 22.62 -23.08
C LYS A 388 19.33 21.88 -24.35
N GLN A 389 18.41 21.17 -25.00
CA GLN A 389 18.60 20.90 -26.42
C GLN A 389 18.52 22.26 -27.13
N SER A 390 19.66 22.63 -27.70
CA SER A 390 19.82 23.75 -28.64
C SER A 390 18.97 23.55 -29.88
#